data_AF-A0A0M9E6L6-F1
#
_entry.id   AF-A0A0M9E6L6-F1
#
_cell.length_a   1.000
_cell.length_b   1.000
_cell.length_c   1.000
_cell.angle_alpha   90.00
_cell.angle_beta   90.00
_cell.angle_gamma   90.00
#
_symmetry.space_group_name_H-M   'P 1'
#
loop_
_entity.id
_entity.type
_entity.pdbx_description
1 polymer ?
#
loop_
_entity_poly.entity_id
_entity_poly.type
_entity_poly.pdbx_seq_one_letter_code
_entity_poly.pdbx_strand_id
1 'polypeptide(L)'
;MSNKPISTRICNETFNRLSKTCKKEGKSRAEMVANILDKHFGIENPESKKLSSDISLYMEQQETLIQNIAKIQSMVENIRRTNGFLLTGIKLLGNGNKALEKLFTTFKSRPQ
;
A
#
# COMPACT_ATOMS: atom_id res chain seq x y z
N MET A 1 -26.54 -20.30 -1.52
CA MET A 1 -27.03 -21.36 -0.60
C MET A 1 -26.89 -20.82 0.82
N SER A 2 -27.84 -21.09 1.71
CA SER A 2 -27.79 -20.58 3.11
C SER A 2 -26.93 -21.51 3.97
N ASN A 3 -25.87 -20.98 4.59
CA ASN A 3 -25.03 -21.70 5.56
C ASN A 3 -25.82 -21.90 6.85
N LYS A 4 -26.62 -22.97 6.93
CA LYS A 4 -27.29 -23.36 8.18
C LYS A 4 -26.29 -24.09 9.09
N PRO A 5 -26.21 -23.74 10.39
CA PRO A 5 -25.35 -24.45 11.31
C PRO A 5 -25.81 -25.90 11.48
N ILE A 6 -24.89 -26.84 11.23
CA ILE A 6 -25.11 -28.28 11.42
C ILE A 6 -24.42 -28.69 12.72
N SER A 7 -25.18 -29.26 13.65
CA SER A 7 -24.64 -29.86 14.87
C SER A 7 -24.33 -31.33 14.62
N THR A 8 -23.08 -31.75 14.84
CA THR A 8 -22.64 -33.13 14.65
C THR A 8 -22.05 -33.66 15.96
N ARG A 9 -22.46 -34.87 16.38
CA ARG A 9 -21.87 -35.56 17.52
C ARG A 9 -20.67 -36.37 17.06
N ILE A 10 -19.53 -36.17 17.72
CA ILE A 10 -18.33 -36.98 17.56
C ILE A 10 -17.92 -37.55 18.92
N CYS A 11 -17.19 -38.66 18.93
CA CYS A 11 -16.71 -39.23 20.19
C CYS A 11 -15.65 -38.32 20.85
N ASN A 12 -15.58 -38.37 22.18
CA ASN A 12 -14.70 -37.51 22.97
C ASN A 12 -13.22 -37.66 22.60
N GLU A 13 -12.79 -38.86 22.22
CA GLU A 13 -11.41 -39.09 21.80
C GLU A 13 -11.07 -38.31 20.52
N THR A 14 -11.93 -38.40 19.50
CA THR A 14 -11.77 -37.65 18.24
C THR A 14 -11.85 -36.15 18.48
N PHE A 15 -12.76 -35.69 19.34
CA PHE A 15 -12.85 -34.28 19.73
C PHE A 15 -11.55 -33.78 20.39
N ASN A 16 -10.98 -34.57 21.31
CA ASN A 16 -9.76 -34.23 22.01
C ASN A 16 -8.55 -34.21 21.06
N ARG A 17 -8.45 -35.17 20.15
CA ARG A 17 -7.41 -35.21 19.11
C ARG A 17 -7.52 -33.98 18.21
N LEU A 18 -8.71 -33.68 17.68
CA LEU A 18 -8.95 -32.50 16.85
C LEU A 18 -8.59 -31.20 17.57
N SER A 19 -8.98 -31.07 18.84
CA SER A 19 -8.71 -29.87 19.65
C SER A 19 -7.21 -29.66 19.88
N LYS A 20 -6.43 -30.73 20.08
CA LYS A 20 -4.97 -30.66 20.16
C LYS A 20 -4.36 -30.20 18.84
N THR A 21 -4.82 -30.74 17.71
CA THR A 21 -4.33 -30.35 16.39
C THR A 21 -4.66 -28.89 16.06
N CYS A 22 -5.87 -28.43 16.38
CA CYS A 22 -6.27 -27.02 16.21
C CYS A 22 -5.34 -26.07 16.95
N LYS A 23 -5.00 -26.38 18.20
CA LYS A 23 -4.05 -25.58 19.00
C LYS A 23 -2.64 -25.57 18.40
N LYS A 24 -2.20 -26.69 17.83
CA LYS A 24 -0.87 -26.81 17.21
C LYS A 24 -0.76 -25.99 15.91
N GLU A 25 -1.82 -25.95 15.12
CA GLU A 25 -1.85 -25.22 13.84
C GLU A 25 -2.35 -23.77 13.93
N GLY A 26 -2.83 -23.34 15.10
CA GLY A 26 -3.39 -22.00 15.28
C GLY A 26 -4.70 -21.77 14.52
N LYS A 27 -5.42 -22.84 14.17
CA LYS A 27 -6.67 -22.79 13.39
C LYS A 27 -7.89 -23.09 14.26
N SER A 28 -9.03 -22.57 13.85
CA SER A 28 -10.30 -22.90 14.50
C SER A 28 -10.71 -24.35 14.20
N ARG A 29 -11.53 -24.93 15.09
CA ARG A 29 -12.09 -26.28 14.90
C ARG A 29 -12.92 -26.37 13.61
N ALA A 30 -13.65 -25.31 13.27
CA ALA A 30 -14.45 -25.24 12.05
C ALA A 30 -13.58 -25.25 10.78
N GLU A 31 -12.51 -24.45 10.75
CA GLU A 31 -11.56 -24.45 9.63
C GLU A 31 -10.86 -25.80 9.47
N MET A 32 -10.48 -26.44 10.58
CA MET A 32 -9.81 -27.73 10.50
C MET A 32 -10.74 -28.83 9.99
N VAL A 33 -12.02 -28.82 10.39
CA VAL A 33 -13.04 -29.72 9.82
C VAL A 33 -13.29 -29.42 8.35
N ALA A 34 -13.40 -28.15 7.96
CA ALA A 34 -13.57 -27.77 6.56
C ALA A 34 -12.40 -28.24 5.68
N ASN A 35 -11.16 -28.08 6.15
CA ASN A 35 -9.96 -28.54 5.43
C ASN A 35 -9.91 -30.07 5.31
N ILE A 36 -10.35 -30.81 6.35
CA ILE A 36 -10.44 -32.28 6.29
C ILE A 36 -11.51 -32.69 5.27
N LEU A 37 -12.66 -32.02 5.27
CA LEU A 37 -13.75 -32.31 4.34
C LEU A 37 -13.34 -32.01 2.89
N ASP A 38 -12.67 -30.89 2.67
CA ASP A 38 -12.12 -30.51 1.36
C ASP A 38 -11.09 -31.55 0.88
N LYS A 39 -10.12 -31.90 1.74
CA LYS A 39 -9.04 -32.85 1.42
C LYS A 39 -9.51 -34.27 1.16
N HIS A 40 -10.52 -34.75 1.91
CA HIS A 40 -10.96 -36.15 1.84
C HIS A 40 -12.17 -36.38 0.93
N PHE A 41 -13.03 -35.38 0.76
CA PHE A 41 -14.26 -35.51 -0.02
C PHE A 41 -14.28 -34.61 -1.26
N GLY A 42 -13.25 -33.79 -1.48
CA GLY A 42 -13.22 -32.84 -2.59
C GLY A 42 -14.37 -31.83 -2.53
N ILE A 43 -14.93 -31.60 -1.33
CA ILE A 43 -16.00 -30.63 -1.12
C ILE A 43 -15.33 -29.25 -1.10
N GLU A 44 -15.02 -28.76 -2.29
CA GLU A 44 -14.56 -27.39 -2.48
C GLU A 44 -15.64 -26.46 -1.93
N ASN A 45 -15.31 -25.71 -0.88
CA ASN A 45 -16.20 -24.66 -0.41
C ASN A 45 -16.19 -23.54 -1.45
N PRO A 46 -17.28 -23.32 -2.22
CA PRO A 46 -17.32 -22.30 -3.27
C PRO A 46 -17.10 -20.88 -2.72
N GLU A 47 -17.40 -20.64 -1.44
CA GLU A 47 -17.10 -19.37 -0.78
C GLU A 47 -15.59 -19.18 -0.55
N SER A 48 -14.85 -20.26 -0.28
CA SER A 48 -13.38 -20.22 -0.11
C SER A 48 -12.67 -19.86 -1.41
N LYS A 49 -13.11 -20.44 -2.54
CA LYS A 49 -12.58 -20.08 -3.87
C LYS A 49 -12.86 -18.64 -4.24
N LYS A 50 -14.08 -18.16 -3.99
CA LYS A 50 -14.46 -16.78 -4.25
C LYS A 50 -13.62 -15.82 -3.40
N LEU A 51 -13.46 -16.11 -2.11
CA LEU A 51 -12.62 -15.33 -1.21
C LEU A 51 -11.16 -15.27 -1.68
N SER A 52 -10.60 -16.40 -2.13
CA SER A 52 -9.23 -16.43 -2.67
C SER A 52 -9.07 -15.60 -3.95
N SER A 53 -10.07 -15.61 -4.83
CA SER A 53 -10.08 -14.78 -6.03
C SER A 53 -10.19 -13.29 -5.68
N ASP A 54 -11.07 -12.95 -4.74
CA ASP A 54 -11.27 -11.56 -4.29
C ASP A 54 -10.02 -11.01 -3.60
N ILE A 55 -9.33 -11.83 -2.78
CA ILE A 55 -8.04 -11.47 -2.17
C ILE A 55 -6.98 -11.23 -3.24
N SER A 56 -6.90 -12.09 -4.26
CA SER A 56 -5.91 -11.94 -5.34
C SER A 56 -6.13 -10.64 -6.12
N LEU A 57 -7.38 -10.34 -6.47
CA LEU A 57 -7.75 -9.08 -7.11
C LEU A 57 -7.38 -7.86 -6.24
N TYR A 58 -7.63 -7.95 -4.93
CA TYR A 58 -7.30 -6.89 -4.00
C TYR A 58 -5.79 -6.65 -3.89
N MET A 59 -4.98 -7.71 -3.89
CA MET A 59 -3.52 -7.61 -3.89
C MET A 59 -2.98 -6.95 -5.16
N GLU A 60 -3.48 -7.33 -6.34
CA GLU A 60 -3.12 -6.68 -7.61
C GLU A 60 -3.47 -5.18 -7.64
N GLN A 61 -4.65 -4.83 -7.10
CA GLN A 61 -5.04 -3.43 -6.95
C GLN A 61 -4.13 -2.67 -5.99
N GLN A 62 -3.70 -3.29 -4.88
CA GLN A 62 -2.75 -2.68 -3.96
C GLN A 62 -1.39 -2.46 -4.59
N GLU A 63 -0.86 -3.42 -5.36
CA GLU A 63 0.41 -3.24 -6.08
C GLU A 63 0.35 -2.06 -7.05
N THR A 64 -0.75 -1.95 -7.79
CA THR A 64 -0.99 -0.83 -8.70
C THR A 64 -1.03 0.51 -7.96
N LEU A 65 -1.71 0.58 -6.82
CA LEU A 65 -1.75 1.76 -5.96
C LEU A 65 -0.37 2.16 -5.45
N ILE A 66 0.42 1.20 -4.98
CA ILE A 66 1.79 1.44 -4.47
C ILE A 66 2.67 2.02 -5.59
N GLN A 67 2.61 1.46 -6.80
CA GLN A 67 3.36 1.98 -7.95
C GLN A 67 2.95 3.41 -8.32
N ASN A 68 1.64 3.72 -8.28
CA ASN A 68 1.14 5.06 -8.58
C ASN A 68 1.58 6.08 -7.52
N ILE A 69 1.56 5.72 -6.24
CA ILE A 69 2.06 6.58 -5.15
C ILE A 69 3.55 6.90 -5.36
N ALA A 70 4.37 5.90 -5.71
CA ALA A 70 5.79 6.11 -5.98
C ALA A 70 6.04 7.07 -7.15
N LYS A 71 5.25 6.95 -8.24
CA LYS A 71 5.31 7.89 -9.38
C LYS A 71 4.95 9.31 -8.97
N ILE A 72 3.88 9.49 -8.19
CA ILE A 72 3.47 10.81 -7.68
C ILE A 72 4.56 11.42 -6.81
N GLN A 73 5.17 10.66 -5.90
CA GLN A 73 6.26 11.13 -5.05
C GLN A 73 7.46 11.61 -5.88
N SER A 74 7.82 10.87 -6.94
CA SER A 74 8.87 11.29 -7.87
C SER A 74 8.52 12.60 -8.58
N MET A 75 7.28 12.76 -9.06
CA MET A 75 6.82 14.00 -9.69
C MET A 75 6.88 15.20 -8.72
N VAL A 76 6.45 15.01 -7.47
CA VAL A 76 6.49 16.05 -6.43
C VAL A 76 7.92 16.49 -6.16
N GLU A 77 8.86 15.55 -6.05
CA GLU A 77 10.27 15.87 -5.82
C GLU A 77 10.89 16.63 -7.01
N ASN A 78 10.52 16.28 -8.24
CA ASN A 78 10.96 17.00 -9.44
C ASN A 78 10.43 18.45 -9.44
N ILE A 79 9.14 18.65 -9.13
CA ILE A 79 8.55 20.00 -9.02
C ILE A 79 9.28 20.80 -7.94
N ARG A 80 9.55 20.19 -6.77
CA ARG A 80 10.27 20.84 -5.66
C ARG A 80 11.65 21.32 -6.09
N ARG A 81 12.42 20.49 -6.79
CA ARG A 81 13.75 20.85 -7.32
C ARG A 81 13.67 21.99 -8.32
N THR A 82 12.77 21.89 -9.29
CA THR A 82 12.58 22.94 -10.31
C THR A 82 12.23 24.28 -9.67
N ASN A 83 11.32 24.29 -8.71
CA ASN A 83 10.97 25.50 -7.96
C ASN A 83 12.16 26.07 -7.18
N GLY A 84 12.99 25.21 -6.58
CA GLY A 84 14.23 25.64 -5.92
C GLY A 84 15.21 26.33 -6.86
N PHE A 85 15.41 25.78 -8.06
CA PHE A 85 16.25 26.39 -9.09
C PHE A 85 15.69 27.73 -9.56
N LEU A 86 14.38 27.81 -9.84
CA LEU A 86 13.73 29.06 -10.26
C LEU A 86 13.86 30.15 -9.19
N LEU A 87 13.59 29.85 -7.92
CA LEU A 87 13.73 30.81 -6.83
C LEU A 87 15.18 31.32 -6.68
N THR A 88 16.15 30.44 -6.89
CA THR A 88 17.57 30.81 -6.86
C THR A 88 17.91 31.72 -8.03
N GLY A 89 17.47 31.38 -9.25
CA GLY A 89 17.64 32.22 -10.43
C GLY A 89 17.03 33.62 -10.26
N ILE A 90 15.80 33.70 -9.75
CA ILE A 90 15.12 34.98 -9.47
C ILE A 90 15.92 35.83 -8.47
N LYS A 91 16.45 35.22 -7.38
CA LYS A 91 17.29 35.93 -6.41
C LYS A 91 18.57 36.49 -7.03
N LEU A 92 19.24 35.69 -7.88
CA LEU A 92 20.46 36.11 -8.55
C LEU A 92 20.20 37.29 -9.50
N LEU A 93 19.13 37.23 -10.30
CA LEU A 93 18.73 38.32 -11.19
C LEU A 93 18.40 39.60 -10.42
N GLY A 94 17.65 39.49 -9.33
CA GLY A 94 17.32 40.65 -8.47
C GLY A 94 18.55 41.31 -7.85
N ASN A 95 19.53 40.50 -7.40
CA ASN A 95 20.79 41.02 -6.87
C ASN A 95 21.65 41.67 -7.96
N GLY A 96 21.71 41.07 -9.16
CA GLY A 96 22.39 41.63 -10.32
C GLY A 96 21.81 42.98 -10.73
N ASN A 97 20.48 43.11 -10.74
CA ASN A 97 19.80 44.36 -11.09
C ASN A 97 20.13 45.48 -10.08
N LYS A 98 20.12 45.18 -8.78
CA LYS A 98 20.53 46.16 -7.74
C LYS A 98 21.99 46.58 -7.87
N ALA A 99 22.88 45.66 -8.26
CA ALA A 99 24.29 45.99 -8.47
C ALA A 99 24.48 46.92 -9.68
N LEU A 100 23.75 46.67 -10.78
CA LEU A 100 23.74 47.54 -11.95
C LEU A 100 23.18 48.93 -11.62
N GLU A 101 22.07 49.04 -10.89
CA GLU A 101 21.51 50.33 -10.46
C GLU A 101 22.51 51.15 -9.63
N LYS A 102 23.26 50.51 -8.73
CA LYS A 102 24.32 51.17 -7.95
C LYS A 102 25.48 51.65 -8.83
N LEU A 103 25.90 50.86 -9.82
CA LEU A 103 26.94 51.28 -10.76
C LEU A 103 26.46 52.48 -11.59
N PHE A 104 25.26 52.43 -12.16
CA PHE A 104 24.71 53.53 -12.96
C PHE A 104 24.56 54.82 -12.15
N THR A 105 24.10 54.75 -10.91
CA THR A 105 24.01 55.94 -10.04
C THR A 105 25.40 56.51 -9.72
N THR A 106 26.38 55.66 -9.45
CA THR A 106 27.78 56.06 -9.21
C THR A 106 28.44 56.70 -10.44
N PHE A 107 28.14 56.20 -11.65
CA PHE A 107 28.63 56.79 -12.89
C PHE A 107 27.99 58.15 -13.18
N LYS A 108 26.68 58.31 -12.91
CA LYS A 108 25.97 59.58 -13.11
C LYS A 108 26.36 60.67 -12.12
N SER A 109 26.85 60.31 -10.93
CA SER A 109 27.23 61.25 -9.88
C SER A 109 28.70 61.69 -9.92
N ARG A 110 29.50 61.21 -10.88
CA ARG A 110 30.87 61.71 -11.08
C ARG A 110 30.83 63.07 -11.79
N PRO A 111 31.44 64.13 -11.22
CA PRO A 111 31.59 65.40 -11.91
C PRO A 111 32.53 65.22 -13.12
N GLN A 112 32.21 65.92 -14.21
CA GLN A 112 33.02 65.96 -15.44
C GLN A 112 34.35 66.66 -15.21
#